data_AF-A0A448X9E9-F1
#
_entry.id   AF-A0A448X9E9-F1
#
_cell.length_a   1.000
_cell.length_b   1.000
_cell.length_c   1.000
_cell.angle_alpha   90.00
_cell.angle_beta   90.00
_cell.angle_gamma   90.00
#
_symmetry.space_group_name_H-M   'P 1'
#
loop_
_entity.id
_entity.type
_entity.pdbx_description
1 polymer ?
#
loop_
_entity_poly.entity_id
_entity_poly.type
_entity_poly.pdbx_seq_one_letter_code
_entity_poly.pdbx_strand_id
1 'polypeptide(L)'
;MISHSRSVGSRYRKQRFPRPDRRRTVAAFDASCVDDDYDSGDENCYSLTKRPREHDSPNLPMNRSVKQGLKSIETKTAAVQSFSRVDKRARDEHNEQERSRRRELAVIYELIRCSLVPEDLKRLDHGSQAKSISKLSYPQVLQIAYHVVKEEQHHLLLLEQTINDIKRLEKELARAGLHVPPRPPYPSITDCYKKVVTVVDEVLRHDKSARTPNGVYDMTPAQRAAQGDEELFT
;
A
#
# COMPACT_ATOMS: atom_id res chain seq x y z
N MET A 1 -45.18 46.44 -13.85
CA MET A 1 -45.33 45.81 -12.53
C MET A 1 -45.82 44.39 -12.71
N ILE A 2 -45.17 43.46 -12.00
CA ILE A 2 -45.56 42.09 -11.60
C ILE A 2 -44.31 41.21 -11.71
N SER A 3 -43.59 41.21 -10.60
CA SER A 3 -42.54 40.30 -10.18
C SER A 3 -43.10 38.90 -9.93
N HIS A 4 -42.49 37.85 -10.51
CA HIS A 4 -42.60 36.49 -9.97
C HIS A 4 -41.21 35.91 -9.75
N SER A 5 -41.00 35.57 -8.48
CA SER A 5 -39.80 35.08 -7.83
C SER A 5 -39.41 33.68 -8.32
N ARG A 6 -38.14 33.50 -8.70
CA ARG A 6 -37.54 32.18 -8.87
C ARG A 6 -37.15 31.64 -7.50
N SER A 7 -37.96 30.73 -6.96
CA SER A 7 -37.59 29.89 -5.82
C SER A 7 -36.67 28.76 -6.31
N VAL A 8 -35.37 28.88 -6.02
CA VAL A 8 -34.39 27.81 -6.26
C VAL A 8 -34.41 26.88 -5.05
N GLY A 9 -35.34 25.91 -5.09
CA GLY A 9 -35.40 24.83 -4.11
C GLY A 9 -34.26 23.84 -4.31
N SER A 10 -33.24 23.93 -3.46
CA SER A 10 -32.16 22.96 -3.30
C SER A 10 -32.73 21.59 -2.92
N ARG A 11 -32.66 20.62 -3.85
CA ARG A 11 -33.05 19.22 -3.62
C ARG A 11 -31.81 18.35 -3.41
N TYR A 12 -31.18 18.44 -2.24
CA TYR A 12 -30.24 17.41 -1.78
C TYR A 12 -31.01 16.12 -1.45
N ARG A 13 -31.21 15.26 -2.45
CA ARG A 13 -31.71 13.89 -2.27
C ARG A 13 -30.57 13.07 -1.65
N LYS A 14 -30.62 12.83 -0.33
CA LYS A 14 -29.70 11.94 0.36
C LYS A 14 -29.73 10.56 -0.30
N GLN A 15 -28.66 10.15 -0.96
CA GLN A 15 -28.49 8.78 -1.45
C GLN A 15 -28.46 7.85 -0.22
N ARG A 16 -29.42 6.93 -0.13
CA ARG A 16 -29.41 5.85 0.84
C ARG A 16 -28.69 4.67 0.19
N PHE A 17 -27.56 4.25 0.76
CA PHE A 17 -26.91 3.00 0.39
C PHE A 17 -27.77 1.81 0.85
N PRO A 18 -27.87 0.73 0.05
CA PRO A 18 -28.52 -0.51 0.48
C PRO A 18 -27.79 -1.06 1.72
N ARG A 19 -28.52 -1.34 2.80
CA ARG A 19 -27.98 -2.10 3.93
C ARG A 19 -28.09 -3.59 3.58
N PRO A 20 -27.04 -4.41 3.77
CA PRO A 20 -27.17 -5.84 3.62
C PRO A 20 -28.10 -6.37 4.72
N ASP A 21 -29.18 -7.04 4.32
CA ASP A 21 -30.10 -7.70 5.24
C ASP A 21 -29.36 -8.77 6.06
N ARG A 22 -29.60 -8.72 7.38
CA ARG A 22 -29.21 -9.74 8.36
C ARG A 22 -29.76 -11.09 7.88
N ARG A 23 -28.91 -11.95 7.32
CA ARG A 23 -29.24 -13.36 7.10
C ARG A 23 -29.51 -14.02 8.46
N ARG A 24 -30.76 -14.46 8.64
CA ARG A 24 -31.15 -15.50 9.59
C ARG A 24 -30.38 -16.78 9.25
N THR A 25 -29.69 -17.33 10.24
CA THR A 25 -29.32 -18.75 10.29
C THR A 25 -30.56 -19.58 10.65
N VAL A 26 -30.74 -20.74 10.01
CA VAL A 26 -30.98 -22.08 10.62
C VAL A 26 -31.03 -23.14 9.49
N ALA A 27 -30.16 -24.17 9.61
CA ALA A 27 -30.17 -25.56 9.10
C ALA A 27 -30.31 -25.82 7.57
N ALA A 28 -29.81 -26.90 6.98
CA ALA A 28 -29.51 -28.24 7.50
C ALA A 28 -28.36 -28.91 6.73
N PHE A 29 -27.87 -29.98 7.36
CA PHE A 29 -26.85 -30.94 6.97
C PHE A 29 -26.90 -31.41 5.50
N ASP A 30 -25.73 -31.57 4.88
CA ASP A 30 -25.39 -32.83 4.22
C ASP A 30 -23.87 -33.06 4.28
N ALA A 31 -23.50 -34.29 4.58
CA ALA A 31 -22.15 -34.72 4.92
C ALA A 31 -21.69 -35.79 3.92
N SER A 32 -20.50 -35.60 3.34
CA SER A 32 -19.62 -36.66 2.84
C SER A 32 -18.20 -36.09 2.89
N CYS A 33 -17.35 -36.48 3.86
CA CYS A 33 -16.56 -37.72 3.93
C CYS A 33 -15.55 -37.83 2.79
N VAL A 34 -14.29 -37.42 3.05
CA VAL A 34 -13.09 -38.26 2.87
C VAL A 34 -11.99 -37.77 3.83
N ASP A 35 -11.44 -38.71 4.60
CA ASP A 35 -10.26 -38.62 5.46
C ASP A 35 -8.96 -38.35 4.69
N ASP A 36 -8.01 -37.69 5.35
CA ASP A 36 -6.60 -38.12 5.35
C ASP A 36 -5.89 -37.50 6.58
N ASP A 37 -5.61 -38.36 7.56
CA ASP A 37 -4.77 -38.14 8.74
C ASP A 37 -3.28 -38.09 8.34
N TYR A 38 -2.50 -37.15 8.92
CA TYR A 38 -1.13 -37.39 9.41
C TYR A 38 -0.62 -36.24 10.32
N ASP A 39 -0.84 -36.47 11.62
CA ASP A 39 0.09 -36.41 12.77
C ASP A 39 1.27 -35.41 12.87
N SER A 40 1.19 -34.57 13.92
CA SER A 40 2.21 -34.17 14.94
C SER A 40 3.59 -33.63 14.50
N GLY A 41 4.15 -32.55 15.04
CA GLY A 41 3.78 -31.70 16.17
C GLY A 41 4.93 -30.72 16.44
N ASP A 42 4.63 -29.50 16.89
CA ASP A 42 5.38 -28.83 17.95
C ASP A 42 4.56 -27.65 18.50
N GLU A 43 4.61 -27.52 19.82
CA GLU A 43 3.98 -26.48 20.61
C GLU A 43 4.79 -25.16 20.47
N ASN A 44 4.37 -23.94 20.86
CA ASN A 44 3.43 -23.54 21.89
C ASN A 44 3.13 -22.02 21.79
N CYS A 45 2.06 -21.64 22.48
CA CYS A 45 1.86 -20.34 23.12
C CYS A 45 1.36 -19.15 22.27
N TYR A 46 0.04 -18.96 22.23
CA TYR A 46 -0.64 -17.82 22.88
C TYR A 46 -2.15 -18.13 22.97
N SER A 47 -2.59 -18.47 24.17
CA SER A 47 -3.98 -18.78 24.51
C SER A 47 -4.86 -17.53 24.46
N LEU A 48 -5.84 -17.53 23.55
CA LEU A 48 -6.92 -16.55 23.49
C LEU A 48 -7.86 -16.76 24.69
N THR A 49 -7.79 -15.89 25.70
CA THR A 49 -8.71 -15.89 26.83
C THR A 49 -10.12 -15.50 26.38
N LYS A 50 -10.94 -16.48 26.01
CA LYS A 50 -12.41 -16.33 25.96
C LYS A 50 -12.95 -16.53 27.39
N ARG A 51 -13.48 -15.48 28.01
CA ARG A 51 -14.23 -15.59 29.27
C ARG A 51 -15.61 -16.23 29.01
N PRO A 52 -16.10 -17.13 29.89
CA PRO A 52 -17.42 -17.75 29.76
C PRO A 52 -18.57 -16.77 30.08
N ARG A 53 -19.71 -16.99 29.43
CA ARG A 53 -21.02 -16.45 29.82
C ARG A 53 -21.50 -17.20 31.06
N GLU A 54 -21.85 -16.47 32.11
CA GLU A 54 -22.73 -16.98 33.15
C GLU A 54 -24.09 -16.27 33.05
N HIS A 55 -25.11 -17.09 32.83
CA HIS A 55 -26.51 -16.78 33.10
C HIS A 55 -26.77 -17.25 34.52
N ASP A 56 -27.19 -16.36 35.41
CA ASP A 56 -28.23 -16.66 36.39
C ASP A 56 -28.84 -15.34 36.92
N SER A 57 -30.17 -15.30 36.92
CA SER A 57 -31.01 -14.27 37.57
C SER A 57 -31.78 -14.99 38.69
N PRO A 58 -32.20 -14.31 39.77
CA PRO A 58 -33.53 -13.70 39.71
C PRO A 58 -33.78 -12.44 40.58
N ASN A 59 -34.64 -11.57 40.02
CA ASN A 59 -35.79 -10.89 40.65
C ASN A 59 -35.66 -9.59 41.51
N LEU A 60 -36.40 -8.58 41.01
CA LEU A 60 -37.13 -7.45 41.64
C LEU A 60 -36.44 -6.07 41.73
N PRO A 61 -37.20 -4.95 41.74
CA PRO A 61 -38.19 -4.53 40.75
C PRO A 61 -37.96 -3.10 40.21
N MET A 62 -38.56 -2.84 39.05
CA MET A 62 -39.11 -1.58 38.53
C MET A 62 -38.89 -0.29 39.37
N ASN A 63 -38.15 0.67 38.80
CA ASN A 63 -38.44 2.10 38.99
C ASN A 63 -38.05 2.92 37.75
N ARG A 64 -39.08 3.35 37.02
CA ARG A 64 -39.03 4.53 36.15
C ARG A 64 -39.05 5.77 37.05
N SER A 65 -38.04 6.62 36.96
CA SER A 65 -38.10 8.01 37.43
C SER A 65 -37.29 8.86 36.43
N VAL A 66 -37.99 9.48 35.48
CA VAL A 66 -38.31 10.93 35.47
C VAL A 66 -37.07 11.81 35.30
N LYS A 67 -37.04 12.52 34.16
CA LYS A 67 -36.22 13.71 33.94
C LYS A 67 -36.38 14.66 35.13
N GLN A 68 -35.31 14.91 35.88
CA GLN A 68 -35.16 16.16 36.61
C GLN A 68 -33.75 16.69 36.34
N GLY A 69 -33.71 17.87 35.73
CA GLY A 69 -32.50 18.66 35.67
C GLY A 69 -32.15 19.15 37.07
N LEU A 70 -30.88 19.06 37.42
CA LEU A 70 -30.27 19.83 38.50
C LEU A 70 -28.84 20.15 38.07
N LYS A 71 -28.60 21.44 37.90
CA LYS A 71 -27.28 22.04 37.71
C LYS A 71 -26.45 21.75 38.96
N SER A 72 -25.29 21.13 38.80
CA SER A 72 -24.23 21.12 39.82
C SER A 72 -22.86 21.08 39.13
N ILE A 73 -22.35 22.30 38.89
CA ILE A 73 -21.00 22.80 39.22
C ILE A 73 -19.89 21.74 39.13
N GLU A 74 -19.23 21.65 37.97
CA GLU A 74 -17.87 22.17 37.74
C GLU A 74 -16.81 21.57 38.68
N THR A 75 -16.32 20.38 38.34
CA THR A 75 -14.96 19.89 38.73
C THR A 75 -14.61 18.52 38.13
N LYS A 76 -15.48 17.92 37.29
CA LYS A 76 -15.18 16.67 36.56
C LYS A 76 -15.01 16.85 35.05
N THR A 77 -15.10 18.07 34.54
CA THR A 77 -14.96 18.37 33.11
C THR A 77 -13.50 18.41 32.64
N ALA A 78 -12.54 18.80 33.50
CA ALA A 78 -11.15 18.92 33.10
C ALA A 78 -10.48 17.57 32.79
N ALA A 79 -10.76 16.52 33.58
CA ALA A 79 -10.21 15.19 33.36
C ALA A 79 -10.85 14.48 32.14
N VAL A 80 -12.17 14.55 31.98
CA VAL A 80 -12.84 13.98 30.79
C VAL A 80 -12.45 14.75 29.51
N GLN A 81 -12.27 16.08 29.61
CA GLN A 81 -11.73 16.87 28.50
C GLN A 81 -10.26 16.55 28.21
N SER A 82 -9.42 16.29 29.21
CA SER A 82 -8.01 15.92 28.97
C SER A 82 -7.88 14.56 28.30
N PHE A 83 -8.65 13.54 28.71
CA PHE A 83 -8.69 12.24 28.01
C PHE A 83 -9.22 12.40 26.57
N SER A 84 -10.27 13.21 26.35
CA SER A 84 -10.78 13.48 24.99
C SER A 84 -9.78 14.25 24.10
N ARG A 85 -8.91 15.08 24.69
CA ARG A 85 -7.85 15.82 24.00
C ARG A 85 -6.68 14.91 23.65
N VAL A 86 -6.31 13.99 24.54
CA VAL A 86 -5.28 12.96 24.28
C VAL A 86 -5.76 12.04 23.16
N ASP A 87 -7.01 11.57 23.22
CA ASP A 87 -7.62 10.76 22.16
C ASP A 87 -7.67 11.50 20.80
N LYS A 88 -8.00 12.80 20.82
CA LYS A 88 -7.99 13.60 19.59
C LYS A 88 -6.58 13.72 19.03
N ARG A 89 -5.59 14.01 19.86
CA ARG A 89 -4.19 14.13 19.43
C ARG A 89 -3.65 12.83 18.84
N ALA A 90 -3.96 11.69 19.47
CA ALA A 90 -3.57 10.38 18.97
C ALA A 90 -4.22 10.06 17.61
N ARG A 91 -5.50 10.41 17.43
CA ARG A 91 -6.18 10.27 16.12
C ARG A 91 -5.59 11.19 15.05
N ASP A 92 -5.29 12.43 15.41
CA ASP A 92 -4.70 13.41 14.50
C ASP A 92 -3.30 12.94 14.05
N GLU A 93 -2.49 12.42 14.97
CA GLU A 93 -1.18 11.81 14.68
C GLU A 93 -1.30 10.56 13.79
N HIS A 94 -2.21 9.64 14.11
CA HIS A 94 -2.47 8.47 13.27
C HIS A 94 -2.87 8.86 11.84
N ASN A 95 -3.79 9.83 11.70
CA ASN A 95 -4.21 10.34 10.40
C ASN A 95 -3.04 11.00 9.65
N GLU A 96 -2.14 11.64 10.38
CA GLU A 96 -0.96 12.26 9.80
C GLU A 96 0.04 11.22 9.29
N GLN A 97 0.29 10.17 10.06
CA GLN A 97 1.12 9.05 9.64
C GLN A 97 0.56 8.39 8.38
N GLU A 98 -0.75 8.16 8.30
CA GLU A 98 -1.39 7.56 7.12
C GLU A 98 -1.34 8.51 5.90
N ARG A 99 -1.45 9.83 6.09
CA ARG A 99 -1.24 10.80 5.00
C ARG A 99 0.20 10.76 4.49
N SER A 100 1.18 10.74 5.39
CA SER A 100 2.59 10.62 5.04
C SER A 100 2.87 9.32 4.29
N ARG A 101 2.34 8.20 4.76
CA ARG A 101 2.48 6.89 4.11
C ARG A 101 1.90 6.88 2.69
N ARG A 102 0.72 7.47 2.49
CA ARG A 102 0.10 7.59 1.16
C ARG A 102 0.91 8.47 0.22
N ARG A 103 1.50 9.55 0.75
CA ARG A 103 2.37 10.44 -0.02
C ARG A 103 3.61 9.69 -0.49
N GLU A 104 4.28 8.97 0.40
CA GLU A 104 5.46 8.18 0.09
C GLU A 104 5.18 7.14 -1.01
N LEU A 105 4.08 6.38 -0.86
CA LEU A 105 3.64 5.43 -1.87
C LEU A 105 3.38 6.10 -3.22
N ALA A 106 2.75 7.27 -3.24
CA ALA A 106 2.52 8.00 -4.47
C ALA A 106 3.83 8.41 -5.16
N VAL A 107 4.87 8.80 -4.41
CA VAL A 107 6.19 9.11 -4.97
C VAL A 107 6.83 7.85 -5.56
N ILE A 108 6.80 6.73 -4.84
CA ILE A 108 7.34 5.44 -5.32
C ILE A 108 6.68 5.02 -6.63
N TYR A 109 5.35 5.15 -6.72
CA TYR A 109 4.64 4.80 -7.95
C TYR A 109 5.02 5.69 -9.13
N GLU A 110 5.26 6.97 -8.90
CA GLU A 110 5.72 7.87 -9.96
C GLU A 110 7.16 7.57 -10.36
N LEU A 111 8.04 7.18 -9.41
CA LEU A 111 9.40 6.72 -9.71
C LEU A 111 9.37 5.48 -10.62
N ILE A 112 8.52 4.50 -10.30
CA ILE A 112 8.31 3.33 -11.16
C ILE A 112 7.77 3.77 -12.53
N ARG A 113 6.86 4.74 -12.59
CA ARG A 113 6.33 5.24 -13.87
C ARG A 113 7.41 5.92 -14.71
N CYS A 114 8.32 6.67 -14.10
CA CYS A 114 9.45 7.32 -14.79
C CYS A 114 10.38 6.31 -15.46
N SER A 115 10.59 5.15 -14.85
CA SER A 115 11.46 4.11 -15.42
C SER A 115 10.83 3.31 -16.57
N LEU A 116 9.54 3.51 -16.86
CA LEU A 116 8.86 2.85 -17.97
C LEU A 116 9.16 3.53 -19.31
N VAL A 117 9.32 2.72 -20.36
CA VAL A 117 9.50 3.18 -21.75
C VAL A 117 8.26 2.85 -22.60
N PRO A 118 8.03 3.54 -23.73
CA PRO A 118 6.82 3.37 -24.55
C PRO A 118 6.58 1.91 -24.98
N GLU A 119 7.65 1.16 -25.22
CA GLU A 119 7.64 -0.26 -25.55
C GLU A 119 6.99 -1.09 -24.46
N ASP A 120 6.99 -0.62 -23.20
CA ASP A 120 6.43 -1.34 -22.08
C ASP A 120 4.90 -1.39 -22.08
N LEU A 121 4.26 -0.48 -22.82
CA LEU A 121 2.81 -0.48 -22.99
C LEU A 121 2.30 -1.77 -23.65
N LYS A 122 3.15 -2.48 -24.41
CA LYS A 122 2.80 -3.77 -25.03
C LYS A 122 2.52 -4.88 -24.00
N ARG A 123 2.94 -4.68 -22.74
CA ARG A 123 2.74 -5.64 -21.64
C ARG A 123 1.37 -5.49 -20.97
N LEU A 124 0.56 -4.53 -21.40
CA LEU A 124 -0.83 -4.42 -20.99
C LEU A 124 -1.71 -5.35 -21.83
N ASP A 125 -2.79 -5.85 -21.24
CA ASP A 125 -3.77 -6.66 -21.96
C ASP A 125 -4.39 -5.89 -23.12
N HIS A 126 -4.81 -6.61 -24.17
CA HIS A 126 -5.36 -6.07 -25.43
C HIS A 126 -6.61 -5.17 -25.24
N GLY A 127 -7.23 -5.16 -24.06
CA GLY A 127 -8.34 -4.27 -23.70
C GLY A 127 -7.92 -2.92 -23.08
N SER A 128 -6.63 -2.70 -22.87
CA SER A 128 -6.12 -1.48 -22.23
C SER A 128 -6.22 -0.26 -23.15
N GLN A 129 -6.80 0.83 -22.64
CA GLN A 129 -6.98 2.09 -23.37
C GLN A 129 -5.79 3.06 -23.21
N ALA A 130 -4.78 2.70 -22.43
CA ALA A 130 -3.66 3.60 -22.14
C ALA A 130 -2.78 3.79 -23.37
N LYS A 131 -2.83 4.99 -23.96
CA LYS A 131 -2.04 5.36 -25.16
C LYS A 131 -0.66 5.95 -24.85
N SER A 132 -0.38 6.21 -23.57
CA SER A 132 0.89 6.80 -23.11
C SER A 132 1.13 6.45 -21.65
N ILE A 133 2.40 6.43 -21.23
CA ILE A 133 2.84 6.14 -19.86
C ILE A 133 2.20 7.11 -18.85
N SER A 134 2.12 8.39 -19.20
CA SER A 134 1.50 9.43 -18.37
C SER A 134 0.01 9.21 -18.07
N LYS A 135 -0.67 8.34 -18.81
CA LYS A 135 -2.10 8.02 -18.64
C LYS A 135 -2.33 6.67 -17.95
N LEU A 136 -1.26 6.00 -17.50
CA LEU A 136 -1.38 4.73 -16.80
C LEU A 136 -1.98 4.94 -15.40
N SER A 137 -3.03 4.18 -15.10
CA SER A 137 -3.51 4.03 -13.72
C SER A 137 -2.49 3.27 -12.86
N TYR A 138 -2.57 3.41 -11.54
CA TYR A 138 -1.67 2.71 -10.62
C TYR A 138 -1.60 1.19 -10.84
N PRO A 139 -2.74 0.47 -10.99
CA PRO A 139 -2.68 -0.96 -11.28
C PRO A 139 -1.94 -1.30 -12.57
N GLN A 140 -2.09 -0.46 -13.62
CA GLN A 140 -1.40 -0.69 -14.90
C GLN A 140 0.11 -0.47 -14.79
N VAL A 141 0.55 0.56 -14.04
CA VAL A 141 1.99 0.77 -13.76
C VAL A 141 2.57 -0.47 -13.07
N LEU A 142 1.88 -0.99 -12.05
CA LEU A 142 2.32 -2.18 -11.33
C LEU A 142 2.31 -3.45 -12.18
N GLN A 143 1.29 -3.64 -13.02
CA GLN A 143 1.22 -4.77 -13.95
C GLN A 143 2.41 -4.78 -14.91
N ILE A 144 2.70 -3.64 -15.52
CA ILE A 144 3.86 -3.50 -16.41
C ILE A 144 5.15 -3.78 -15.64
N ALA A 145 5.35 -3.14 -14.49
CA ALA A 145 6.55 -3.31 -13.69
C ALA A 145 6.78 -4.79 -13.28
N TYR A 146 5.71 -5.50 -12.91
CA TYR A 146 5.78 -6.93 -12.63
C TYR A 146 6.28 -7.74 -13.83
N HIS A 147 5.75 -7.48 -15.03
CA HIS A 147 6.19 -8.18 -16.23
C HIS A 147 7.63 -7.85 -16.60
N VAL A 148 8.05 -6.59 -16.47
CA VAL A 148 9.44 -6.17 -16.68
C VAL A 148 10.37 -6.91 -15.72
N VAL A 149 10.07 -6.94 -14.43
CA VAL A 149 10.90 -7.68 -13.44
C VAL A 149 10.97 -9.17 -13.76
N LYS A 150 9.86 -9.77 -14.19
CA LYS A 150 9.82 -11.18 -14.57
C LYS A 150 10.69 -11.49 -15.80
N GLU A 151 10.66 -10.62 -16.81
CA GLU A 151 11.52 -10.75 -18.00
C GLU A 151 12.99 -10.53 -17.66
N GLU A 152 13.31 -9.52 -16.86
CA GLU A 152 14.68 -9.25 -16.42
C GLU A 152 15.26 -10.42 -15.62
N GLN A 153 14.47 -11.08 -14.78
CA GLN A 153 14.91 -12.29 -14.10
C GLN A 153 15.29 -13.40 -15.10
N HIS A 154 14.54 -13.55 -16.19
CA HIS A 154 14.88 -14.49 -17.25
C HIS A 154 16.16 -14.08 -18.00
N HIS A 155 16.32 -12.79 -18.32
CA HIS A 155 17.52 -12.27 -18.96
C HIS A 155 18.77 -12.46 -18.10
N LEU A 156 18.67 -12.27 -16.78
CA LEU A 156 19.78 -12.50 -15.85
C LEU A 156 20.24 -13.97 -15.86
N LEU A 157 19.32 -14.93 -15.92
CA LEU A 157 19.66 -16.35 -16.03
C LEU A 157 20.41 -16.65 -17.34
N LEU A 158 19.94 -16.10 -18.46
CA LEU A 158 20.62 -16.25 -19.76
C LEU A 158 22.00 -15.59 -19.77
N LEU A 159 22.13 -14.42 -19.14
CA LEU A 159 23.41 -13.75 -19.00
C LEU A 159 24.39 -14.58 -18.17
N GLU A 160 23.96 -15.14 -17.04
CA GLU A 160 24.78 -16.00 -16.19
C GLU A 160 25.27 -17.24 -16.96
N GLN A 161 24.37 -17.90 -17.68
CA GLN A 161 24.71 -19.02 -18.55
C GLN A 161 25.74 -18.62 -19.61
N THR A 162 25.52 -17.50 -20.29
CA THR A 162 26.43 -16.98 -21.32
C THR A 162 27.82 -16.67 -20.75
N ILE A 163 27.89 -16.06 -19.55
CA ILE A 163 29.16 -15.78 -18.88
C ILE A 163 29.91 -17.09 -18.57
N ASN A 164 29.21 -18.13 -18.14
CA ASN A 164 29.80 -19.44 -17.86
C ASN A 164 30.30 -20.12 -19.14
N ASP A 165 29.56 -20.02 -20.23
CA ASP A 165 29.99 -20.53 -21.54
C ASP A 165 31.23 -19.81 -22.05
N ILE A 166 31.30 -18.48 -21.92
CA ILE A 166 32.50 -17.71 -22.25
C ILE A 166 33.70 -18.17 -21.40
N LYS A 167 33.53 -18.32 -20.07
CA LYS A 167 34.62 -18.83 -19.19
C LYS A 167 35.12 -20.20 -19.63
N ARG A 168 34.19 -21.08 -20.05
CA ARG A 168 34.54 -22.41 -20.56
C ARG A 168 35.33 -22.32 -21.86
N LEU A 169 34.90 -21.48 -22.81
CA LEU A 169 35.60 -21.28 -24.09
C LEU A 169 37.00 -20.70 -23.89
N GLU A 170 37.13 -19.68 -23.04
CA GLU A 170 38.44 -19.09 -22.69
C GLU A 170 39.39 -20.13 -22.11
N LYS A 171 38.90 -21.04 -21.27
CA LYS A 171 39.69 -22.14 -20.71
C LYS A 171 40.16 -23.12 -21.79
N GLU A 172 39.30 -23.45 -22.76
CA GLU A 172 39.68 -24.34 -23.87
C GLU A 172 40.68 -23.66 -24.83
N LEU A 173 40.51 -22.37 -25.12
CA LEU A 173 41.49 -21.59 -25.90
C LEU A 173 42.85 -21.56 -25.21
N ALA A 174 42.88 -21.30 -23.90
CA ALA A 174 44.12 -21.31 -23.12
C ALA A 174 44.80 -22.70 -23.13
N ARG A 175 44.02 -23.79 -23.03
CA ARG A 175 44.54 -25.17 -23.13
C ARG A 175 45.13 -25.47 -24.50
N ALA A 176 44.54 -24.91 -25.56
CA ALA A 176 45.05 -25.04 -26.92
C ALA A 176 46.27 -24.13 -27.21
N GLY A 177 46.74 -23.35 -26.23
CA GLY A 177 47.84 -22.40 -26.41
C GLY A 177 47.46 -21.15 -27.20
N LEU A 178 46.16 -20.88 -27.37
CA LEU A 178 45.65 -19.71 -28.07
C LEU A 178 45.50 -18.52 -27.11
N HIS A 179 45.79 -17.32 -27.62
CA HIS A 179 45.65 -16.09 -26.84
C HIS A 179 44.18 -15.78 -26.53
N VAL A 180 43.89 -15.49 -25.26
CA VAL A 180 42.57 -15.04 -24.80
C VAL A 180 42.59 -13.53 -24.61
N PRO A 181 41.74 -12.77 -25.33
CA PRO A 181 41.69 -11.31 -25.18
C PRO A 181 41.14 -10.92 -23.80
N PRO A 182 41.55 -9.75 -23.26
CA PRO A 182 40.99 -9.25 -22.01
C PRO A 182 39.50 -8.93 -22.17
N ARG A 183 38.71 -9.25 -21.13
CA ARG A 183 37.27 -8.96 -21.12
C ARG A 183 37.01 -7.45 -21.04
N PRO A 184 36.01 -6.93 -21.78
CA PRO A 184 35.52 -5.57 -21.57
C PRO A 184 35.01 -5.40 -20.14
N PRO A 185 35.23 -4.22 -19.51
CA PRO A 185 34.58 -3.91 -18.24
C PRO A 185 33.07 -3.82 -18.46
N TYR A 186 32.30 -4.42 -17.55
CA TYR A 186 30.85 -4.27 -17.51
C TYR A 186 30.42 -3.71 -16.15
N PRO A 187 29.37 -2.87 -16.09
CA PRO A 187 28.86 -2.34 -14.84
C PRO A 187 28.42 -3.46 -13.91
N SER A 188 28.75 -3.32 -12.63
CA SER A 188 28.31 -4.24 -11.58
C SER A 188 26.81 -4.06 -11.32
N ILE A 189 26.05 -5.15 -11.46
CA ILE A 189 24.61 -5.18 -11.16
C ILE A 189 24.37 -4.75 -9.71
N THR A 190 25.21 -5.24 -8.78
CA THR A 190 25.13 -4.91 -7.36
C THR A 190 25.33 -3.42 -7.11
N ASP A 191 26.28 -2.79 -7.81
CA ASP A 191 26.54 -1.36 -7.62
C ASP A 191 25.44 -0.50 -8.24
N CYS A 192 24.87 -0.94 -9.36
CA CYS A 192 23.66 -0.33 -9.92
C CYS A 192 22.49 -0.40 -8.92
N TYR A 193 22.24 -1.58 -8.32
CA TYR A 193 21.18 -1.74 -7.31
C TYR A 193 21.41 -0.83 -6.09
N LYS A 194 22.63 -0.78 -5.55
CA LYS A 194 22.98 0.12 -4.45
C LYS A 194 22.73 1.59 -4.79
N LYS A 195 23.09 2.01 -6.00
CA LYS A 195 22.82 3.36 -6.49
C LYS A 195 21.32 3.66 -6.49
N VAL A 196 20.51 2.75 -7.06
CA VAL A 196 19.05 2.90 -7.11
C VAL A 196 18.45 3.02 -5.70
N VAL A 197 18.81 2.13 -4.78
CA VAL A 197 18.32 2.17 -3.40
C VAL A 197 18.70 3.50 -2.72
N THR A 198 19.95 3.93 -2.88
CA THR A 198 20.43 5.19 -2.29
C THR A 198 19.62 6.38 -2.78
N VAL A 199 19.41 6.49 -4.10
CA VAL A 199 18.65 7.59 -4.70
C VAL A 199 17.19 7.55 -4.23
N VAL A 200 16.54 6.38 -4.23
CA VAL A 200 15.16 6.26 -3.75
C VAL A 200 15.04 6.68 -2.29
N ASP A 201 15.94 6.21 -1.42
CA ASP A 201 15.96 6.59 -0.01
C ASP A 201 16.15 8.09 0.20
N GLU A 202 17.06 8.70 -0.57
CA GLU A 202 17.31 10.15 -0.52
C GLU A 202 16.10 10.96 -1.00
N VAL A 203 15.46 10.54 -2.10
CA VAL A 203 14.25 11.16 -2.64
C VAL A 203 13.11 11.14 -1.62
N LEU A 204 12.86 9.99 -0.99
CA LEU A 204 11.80 9.85 0.01
C LEU A 204 12.11 10.62 1.29
N ARG A 205 13.37 10.61 1.73
CA ARG A 205 13.82 11.42 2.87
C ARG A 205 13.64 12.91 2.60
N HIS A 206 14.04 13.38 1.42
CA HIS A 206 13.86 14.76 1.00
C HIS A 206 12.38 15.15 0.93
N ASP A 207 11.54 14.32 0.28
CA ASP A 207 10.09 14.58 0.18
C ASP A 207 9.46 14.73 1.56
N LYS A 208 9.79 13.83 2.50
CA LYS A 208 9.29 13.89 3.88
C LYS A 208 9.70 15.18 4.59
N SER A 209 10.94 15.65 4.38
CA SER A 209 11.46 16.87 5.00
C SER A 209 10.98 18.17 4.34
N ALA A 210 10.56 18.11 3.07
CA ALA A 210 10.08 19.27 2.30
C ALA A 210 8.67 19.73 2.69
N ARG A 211 8.05 19.05 3.67
CA ARG A 211 6.71 19.41 4.12
C ARG A 211 6.75 20.66 5.01
N THR A 212 5.98 21.67 4.63
CA THR A 212 5.85 22.91 5.40
C THR A 212 5.20 22.67 6.77
N PRO A 213 5.38 23.57 7.76
CA PRO A 213 4.70 23.49 9.05
C PRO A 213 3.17 23.44 8.96
N ASN A 214 2.60 24.00 7.89
CA ASN A 214 1.17 23.95 7.59
C ASN A 214 0.72 22.62 6.96
N GLY A 215 1.66 21.69 6.77
CA GLY A 215 1.41 20.36 6.26
C GLY A 215 1.32 20.26 4.74
N VAL A 216 1.68 21.31 4.00
CA VAL A 216 1.64 21.39 2.53
C VAL A 216 3.00 21.01 1.94
N TYR A 217 2.99 20.33 0.80
CA TYR A 217 4.18 20.00 0.01
C TYR A 217 4.29 20.97 -1.16
N ASP A 218 5.50 21.44 -1.43
CA ASP A 218 5.77 22.39 -2.53
C ASP A 218 5.74 21.72 -3.91
N MET A 219 5.86 20.38 -3.96
CA MET A 219 5.93 19.61 -5.19
C MET A 219 4.94 18.44 -5.20
N THR A 220 4.47 18.10 -6.40
CA THR A 220 3.67 16.88 -6.62
C THR A 220 4.55 15.63 -6.54
N PRO A 221 3.96 14.43 -6.31
CA PRO A 221 4.74 13.19 -6.30
C PRO A 221 5.47 12.95 -7.63
N ALA A 222 4.82 13.29 -8.76
CA ALA A 222 5.41 13.14 -10.10
C ALA A 222 6.63 14.04 -10.30
N GLN A 223 6.57 15.30 -9.85
CA GLN A 223 7.73 16.19 -9.91
C GLN A 223 8.87 15.74 -8.99
N ARG A 224 8.54 15.13 -7.84
CA ARG A 224 9.54 14.55 -6.93
C ARG A 224 10.23 13.34 -7.57
N ALA A 225 9.45 12.47 -8.17
CA ALA A 225 9.96 11.31 -8.90
C ALA A 225 10.85 11.71 -10.09
N ALA A 226 10.44 12.70 -10.88
CA ALA A 226 11.23 13.19 -12.01
C ALA A 226 12.62 13.70 -11.59
N GLN A 227 12.73 14.42 -10.47
CA GLN A 227 14.05 14.83 -9.95
C GLN A 227 14.90 13.61 -9.56
N GLY A 228 14.31 12.62 -8.88
CA GLY A 228 15.00 11.39 -8.52
C GLY A 228 15.45 10.57 -9.73
N ASP A 229 14.65 10.56 -10.80
CA ASP A 229 14.97 9.87 -12.05
C ASP A 229 16.19 10.50 -12.74
N GLU A 230 16.28 11.84 -12.77
CA GLU A 230 17.47 12.54 -13.29
C GLU A 230 18.74 12.17 -12.50
N GLU A 231 18.62 12.06 -11.17
CA GLU A 231 19.74 11.68 -10.28
C GLU A 231 20.22 10.23 -10.50
N LEU A 232 19.37 9.32 -10.98
CA LEU A 232 19.76 7.94 -11.29
C LEU A 232 20.75 7.84 -12.47
N PHE A 233 20.70 8.80 -13.40
CA PHE A 233 21.49 8.77 -14.64
C PHE A 233 22.69 9.75 -14.68
N THR A 234 22.85 10.59 -13.66
CA THR A 234 24.09 11.34 -13.35
C THR A 234 25.09 10.51 -12.56
#